data_AF-A0A1I3S8G0-F1
#
_entry.id   AF-A0A1I3S8G0-F1
#
_cell.length_a   1.000
_cell.length_b   1.000
_cell.length_c   1.000
_cell.angle_alpha   90.00
_cell.angle_beta   90.00
_cell.angle_gamma   90.00
#
_symmetry.space_group_name_H-M   'P 1'
#
loop_
_entity.id
_entity.type
_entity.pdbx_description
1 polymer ?
#
loop_
_entity_poly.entity_id
_entity_poly.type
_entity_poly.pdbx_seq_one_letter_code
_entity_poly.pdbx_strand_id
1 'polypeptide(L)'
;MSMFEVLRRFGTFALLVFTGAVLVFLLLHLVRIPLVLIAKVLEITMRRLDGFVARHASKPPAGPVNQFFHHPTVTREEAINVHA
;
A
#
# COMPACT_ATOMS: atom_id res chain seq x y z
N MET A 1 19.14 59.59 -0.51
CA MET A 1 18.22 58.53 -0.97
C MET A 1 17.44 58.03 0.22
N SER A 2 16.10 58.09 0.17
CA SER A 2 15.23 57.82 1.32
C SER A 2 15.03 56.32 1.54
N MET A 3 15.00 55.88 2.80
CA MET A 3 14.70 54.50 3.22
C MET A 3 13.33 54.01 2.70
N PHE A 4 12.40 54.94 2.49
CA PHE A 4 11.10 54.68 1.86
C PHE A 4 11.21 54.26 0.38
N GLU A 5 12.23 54.71 -0.34
CA GLU A 5 12.44 54.38 -1.76
C GLU A 5 12.88 52.92 -1.93
N VAL A 6 13.69 52.41 -1.00
CA VAL A 6 14.15 51.01 -0.97
C VAL A 6 13.00 50.08 -0.59
N LEU A 7 12.15 50.48 0.36
CA LEU A 7 10.93 49.75 0.72
C LEU A 7 9.93 49.71 -0.46
N ARG A 8 9.86 50.79 -1.23
CA ARG A 8 8.99 50.93 -2.40
C ARG A 8 9.52 50.20 -3.65
N ARG A 9 10.82 49.90 -3.72
CA ARG A 9 11.46 49.26 -4.89
C ARG A 9 11.84 47.78 -4.69
N PHE A 10 12.06 47.33 -3.45
CA PHE A 10 12.40 45.93 -3.11
C PHE A 10 11.49 45.30 -2.04
N GLY A 11 10.74 46.10 -1.26
CA GLY A 11 10.13 45.66 0.00
C GLY A 11 8.85 44.83 -0.11
N THR A 12 7.98 45.08 -1.08
CA THR A 12 6.73 44.29 -1.21
C THR A 12 6.98 42.94 -1.86
N PHE A 13 7.88 42.88 -2.84
CA PHE A 13 8.08 41.67 -3.64
C PHE A 13 8.80 40.58 -2.85
N ALA A 14 9.88 40.93 -2.12
CA ALA A 14 10.56 39.97 -1.26
C ALA A 14 9.65 39.46 -0.13
N LEU A 15 8.82 40.33 0.44
CA LEU A 15 7.84 39.95 1.47
C LEU A 15 6.74 39.03 0.90
N LEU A 16 6.29 39.28 -0.33
CA LEU A 16 5.33 38.43 -1.05
C LEU A 16 5.92 37.05 -1.34
N VAL A 17 7.16 36.99 -1.82
CA VAL A 17 7.86 35.73 -2.08
C VAL A 17 8.08 34.95 -0.80
N PHE A 18 8.50 35.62 0.28
CA PHE A 18 8.68 34.97 1.59
C PHE A 18 7.36 34.45 2.14
N THR A 19 6.32 35.28 2.15
CA THR A 19 4.98 34.89 2.62
C THR A 19 4.41 33.75 1.76
N GLY A 20 4.60 33.81 0.44
CA GLY A 20 4.25 32.75 -0.49
C GLY A 20 4.99 31.45 -0.20
N ALA A 21 6.30 31.50 0.07
CA ALA A 21 7.10 30.33 0.43
C ALA A 21 6.62 29.70 1.75
N VAL A 22 6.30 30.51 2.75
CA VAL A 22 5.74 30.04 4.04
C VAL A 22 4.36 29.40 3.84
N LEU A 23 3.50 30.00 3.02
CA LEU A 23 2.19 29.44 2.68
C LEU A 23 2.33 28.10 1.95
N VAL A 24 3.20 28.02 0.94
CA VAL A 24 3.47 26.77 0.22
C VAL A 24 4.02 25.71 1.16
N PHE A 25 4.97 26.07 2.02
CA PHE A 25 5.50 25.15 3.03
C PHE A 25 4.38 24.63 3.95
N LEU A 26 3.50 25.51 4.43
CA LEU A 26 2.38 25.14 5.30
C LEU A 26 1.39 24.23 4.57
N LEU A 27 1.07 24.52 3.30
CA LEU A 27 0.20 23.69 2.48
C LEU A 27 0.80 22.31 2.24
N LEU A 28 2.07 22.22 1.88
CA LEU A 28 2.78 20.94 1.73
C LEU A 28 2.81 20.17 3.04
N HIS A 29 3.01 20.87 4.16
CA HIS A 29 2.98 20.27 5.49
C HIS A 29 1.59 19.72 5.82
N LEU A 30 0.53 20.45 5.46
CA LEU A 30 -0.84 20.01 5.66
C LEU A 30 -1.16 18.79 4.79
N VAL A 31 -0.71 18.77 3.52
CA VAL A 31 -0.88 17.64 2.58
C VAL A 31 -0.14 16.38 3.02
N ARG A 32 0.93 16.51 3.80
CA ARG A 32 1.61 15.35 4.39
C ARG A 32 0.68 14.52 5.27
N ILE A 33 -0.22 15.16 6.01
CA ILE A 33 -1.15 14.49 6.95
C ILE A 33 -2.09 13.51 6.22
N PRO A 34 -2.90 13.92 5.21
CA PRO A 34 -3.75 12.99 4.48
C PRO A 34 -2.94 11.93 3.75
N LEU A 35 -1.75 12.25 3.24
CA LEU A 35 -0.92 11.28 2.54
C LEU A 35 -0.47 10.13 3.46
N VAL A 36 -0.02 10.47 4.67
CA VAL A 36 0.34 9.48 5.69
C VAL A 36 -0.90 8.70 6.15
N LEU A 37 -2.04 9.38 6.31
CA LEU A 37 -3.29 8.73 6.69
C LEU A 37 -3.72 7.70 5.64
N ILE A 38 -3.69 8.04 4.36
CA ILE A 38 -4.01 7.11 3.26
C ILE A 38 -3.07 5.91 3.28
N ALA A 39 -1.76 6.14 3.43
CA ALA A 39 -0.79 5.06 3.53
C ALA A 39 -1.08 4.12 4.71
N LYS A 40 -1.45 4.68 5.87
CA LYS A 40 -1.84 3.91 7.07
C LYS A 40 -3.12 3.09 6.84
N VAL A 41 -4.13 3.67 6.20
CA VAL A 41 -5.37 2.95 5.87
C VAL A 41 -5.09 1.80 4.92
N LEU A 42 -4.27 2.02 3.90
CA LEU A 42 -3.88 0.98 2.94
C LEU A 42 -3.10 -0.16 3.64
N GLU A 43 -2.14 0.19 4.49
CA GLU A 43 -1.36 -0.75 5.30
C GLU A 43 -2.27 -1.63 6.17
N ILE A 44 -3.24 -1.04 6.88
CA ILE A 44 -4.19 -1.79 7.71
C ILE A 44 -5.06 -2.71 6.84
N THR A 45 -5.50 -2.21 5.68
CA THR A 45 -6.35 -2.96 4.76
C THR A 45 -5.62 -4.18 4.19
N MET A 46 -4.37 -4.00 3.75
CA MET A 46 -3.53 -5.11 3.28
C MET A 46 -3.31 -6.15 4.37
N ARG A 47 -2.94 -5.74 5.60
CA ARG A 47 -2.77 -6.68 6.72
C ARG A 47 -4.04 -7.49 7.01
N ARG A 48 -5.21 -6.84 6.93
CA ARG A 48 -6.50 -7.53 7.10
C ARG A 48 -6.78 -8.52 5.98
N LEU A 49 -6.51 -8.13 4.74
CA LEU A 49 -6.70 -8.99 3.58
C LEU A 49 -5.78 -10.21 3.65
N ASP A 50 -4.51 -10.02 3.98
CA ASP A 50 -3.55 -11.11 4.15
C ASP A 50 -4.00 -12.08 5.24
N GLY A 51 -4.45 -11.56 6.38
CA GLY A 51 -5.00 -12.39 7.46
C GLY A 51 -6.24 -13.18 7.01
N PHE A 52 -7.11 -12.57 6.21
CA PHE A 52 -8.29 -13.24 5.67
C PHE A 52 -7.91 -14.33 4.67
N VAL A 53 -7.01 -14.04 3.73
CA VAL A 53 -6.51 -14.98 2.72
C VAL A 53 -5.77 -16.12 3.40
N ALA A 54 -4.88 -15.84 4.35
CA ALA A 54 -4.16 -16.86 5.10
C ALA A 54 -5.13 -17.77 5.86
N ARG A 55 -6.18 -17.23 6.49
CA ARG A 55 -7.24 -18.03 7.13
C ARG A 55 -8.02 -18.87 6.11
N HIS A 56 -8.27 -18.34 4.91
CA HIS A 56 -9.00 -19.07 3.88
C HIS A 56 -8.13 -20.20 3.28
N ALA A 57 -6.86 -19.93 3.02
CA ALA A 57 -5.90 -20.90 2.49
C ALA A 57 -5.49 -21.97 3.51
N SER A 58 -5.47 -21.64 4.80
CA SER A 58 -5.18 -22.60 5.88
C SER A 58 -6.39 -23.42 6.32
N LYS A 59 -7.59 -23.16 5.78
CA LYS A 59 -8.73 -24.05 6.05
C LYS A 59 -8.42 -25.44 5.49
N PRO A 60 -8.59 -26.50 6.30
CA PRO A 60 -8.42 -27.85 5.81
C PRO A 60 -9.39 -28.07 4.63
N PRO A 61 -8.93 -28.66 3.53
CA PRO A 61 -9.76 -28.87 2.35
C PRO A 61 -10.98 -29.70 2.72
N ALA A 62 -12.17 -29.19 2.39
CA ALA A 62 -13.45 -29.84 2.70
C ALA A 62 -13.82 -30.95 1.70
N GLY A 63 -12.92 -31.29 0.78
CA GLY A 63 -13.14 -32.27 -0.27
C GLY A 63 -11.82 -32.87 -0.78
N PRO A 64 -11.89 -33.82 -1.72
CA PRO A 64 -10.70 -34.46 -2.27
C PRO A 64 -9.78 -33.41 -2.91
N VAL A 65 -8.56 -33.27 -2.39
CA VAL A 65 -7.55 -32.32 -2.90
C VAL A 65 -7.12 -32.66 -4.33
N ASN A 66 -7.33 -33.92 -4.74
CA ASN A 66 -6.95 -34.41 -6.04
C ASN A 66 -8.13 -34.46 -7.03
N GLN A 67 -8.64 -33.30 -7.40
CA GLN A 67 -9.73 -33.16 -8.39
C GLN A 67 -9.24 -33.17 -9.85
N PHE A 68 -7.93 -33.08 -10.09
CA PHE A 68 -7.35 -32.98 -11.43
C PHE A 68 -6.92 -34.34 -12.00
N PHE A 69 -6.61 -35.31 -11.15
CA PHE A 69 -6.33 -36.67 -11.57
C PHE A 69 -7.62 -37.49 -11.47
N HIS A 70 -8.37 -37.58 -12.58
CA HIS A 70 -9.30 -38.69 -12.75
C HIS A 70 -8.47 -39.96 -12.73
N HIS A 71 -8.51 -40.76 -11.65
CA HIS A 71 -7.95 -42.11 -11.69
C HIS A 71 -8.63 -42.86 -12.84
N PRO A 72 -7.94 -43.16 -13.96
CA PRO A 72 -8.40 -44.27 -14.77
C PRO A 72 -8.25 -45.47 -13.85
N THR A 73 -9.32 -46.24 -13.66
CA THR A 73 -9.35 -47.52 -12.95
C THR A 73 -8.00 -48.23 -13.03
N VAL A 74 -7.18 -48.09 -11.98
CA VAL A 74 -5.93 -48.81 -11.86
C VAL A 74 -6.35 -50.23 -11.55
N THR A 75 -6.22 -51.10 -12.55
CA THR A 75 -6.33 -52.54 -12.36
C THR A 75 -5.44 -52.91 -11.18
N ARG A 76 -6.04 -53.61 -10.21
CA ARG A 76 -5.55 -53.96 -8.86
C ARG A 76 -4.12 -54.53 -8.77
N GLU A 77 -3.46 -54.82 -9.89
CA GLU A 77 -2.15 -55.47 -9.97
C GLU A 77 -0.96 -54.50 -9.89
N GLU A 78 -1.12 -53.21 -10.21
CA GLU A 78 0.03 -52.28 -10.26
C GLU A 78 0.40 -51.65 -8.89
N ALA A 79 -0.46 -51.77 -7.88
CA ALA A 79 -0.25 -51.13 -6.58
C ALA A 79 0.72 -51.87 -5.64
N ILE A 80 1.21 -53.07 -6.00
CA ILE A 80 2.00 -53.92 -5.10
C ILE A 80 3.52 -53.61 -5.16
N ASN A 81 4.00 -52.95 -6.22
CA ASN A 81 5.45 -52.83 -6.47
C ASN A 81 6.11 -51.49 -6.12
N VAL A 82 5.50 -50.64 -5.28
CA VAL A 82 6.11 -49.35 -4.89
C VAL A 82 6.91 -49.44 -3.57
N HIS A 83 7.02 -50.63 -2.96
CA HIS A 83 7.76 -50.83 -1.70
C HIS A 83 8.66 -52.09 -1.70
N ALA A 84 9.47 -52.29 -2.75
CA ALA A 84 10.56 -53.28 -2.74
C ALA A 84 11.90 -52.61 -3.02
#